data_AF-A0A318UM68-F1
#
_entry.id   AF-A0A318UM68-F1
#
_cell.length_a   1.000
_cell.length_b   1.000
_cell.length_c   1.000
_cell.angle_alpha   90.00
_cell.angle_beta   90.00
_cell.angle_gamma   90.00
#
_symmetry.space_group_name_H-M   'P 1'
#
loop_
_entity.id
_entity.type
_entity.pdbx_description
1 polymer ?
#
loop_
_entity_poly.entity_id
_entity_poly.type
_entity_poly.pdbx_seq_one_letter_code
_entity_poly.pdbx_strand_id
1 'polypeptide(L)'
;MMHITLQNNSPFSPSLHLTKQKPGNMKLKFIMLLIIGSTMFSNAQSPARKNHLGAWTYHQKNVNINGLSVGAFSEQGDDRTGQNVHTNGIKIEALGLGILLPLIPTDPIPTTEKEFRALMSHPVSEQINGLNLSASGTVCDCLTNGISAGFIGQFTRQVNGISVSLFGNLAQKHNGVQLALFFNESYAINGFQIALSGNSGKRVRGLQIGLFNESDDLKGVQLGLWNKNQKRKMPLINWNFKG
;
A
#
# COMPACT_ATOMS: atom_id res chain seq x y z
N MET A 1 -59.02 -24.26 -55.27
CA MET A 1 -60.45 -24.03 -55.59
C MET A 1 -60.56 -22.61 -56.14
N MET A 2 -60.65 -22.53 -57.46
CA MET A 2 -61.24 -21.43 -58.25
C MET A 2 -62.68 -21.18 -57.69
N HIS A 3 -63.37 -20.03 -57.74
CA HIS A 3 -63.51 -19.04 -58.81
C HIS A 3 -64.54 -17.94 -58.34
N ILE A 4 -64.48 -16.72 -58.92
CA ILE A 4 -65.55 -15.69 -59.18
C ILE A 4 -66.14 -14.93 -57.94
N THR A 5 -66.45 -13.61 -57.91
CA THR A 5 -66.84 -12.64 -58.97
C THR A 5 -66.60 -11.14 -58.62
N LEU A 6 -66.21 -10.42 -59.67
CA LEU A 6 -66.24 -8.99 -60.09
C LEU A 6 -67.11 -7.94 -59.34
N GLN A 7 -66.64 -6.68 -59.19
CA GLN A 7 -66.97 -5.51 -60.05
C GLN A 7 -66.35 -4.15 -59.58
N ASN A 8 -65.74 -3.43 -60.53
CA ASN A 8 -65.66 -1.96 -60.78
C ASN A 8 -65.73 -0.91 -59.64
N ASN A 9 -64.70 -0.03 -59.53
CA ASN A 9 -64.72 1.36 -60.05
C ASN A 9 -63.46 2.20 -59.66
N SER A 10 -62.67 2.58 -60.68
CA SER A 10 -61.97 3.88 -60.91
C SER A 10 -60.91 4.41 -59.88
N PRO A 11 -60.18 5.52 -60.16
CA PRO A 11 -58.84 5.45 -60.76
C PRO A 11 -57.77 6.21 -59.94
N PHE A 12 -56.58 5.64 -59.73
CA PHE A 12 -55.43 6.43 -59.27
C PHE A 12 -54.13 5.99 -59.96
N SER A 13 -53.64 6.86 -60.83
CA SER A 13 -52.31 6.84 -61.42
C SER A 13 -51.26 7.00 -60.31
N PRO A 14 -50.30 6.09 -60.12
CA PRO A 14 -49.18 6.35 -59.23
C PRO A 14 -48.11 7.18 -59.96
N SER A 15 -47.96 8.44 -59.57
CA SER A 15 -46.85 9.29 -59.95
C SER A 15 -45.57 8.84 -59.24
N LEU A 16 -44.54 8.49 -60.01
CA LEU A 16 -43.23 8.09 -59.51
C LEU A 16 -42.47 9.34 -59.00
N HIS A 17 -42.57 9.65 -57.71
CA HIS A 17 -41.78 10.73 -57.10
C HIS A 17 -40.34 10.25 -56.82
N LEU A 18 -39.43 10.53 -57.75
CA LEU A 18 -37.98 10.51 -57.51
C LEU A 18 -37.58 11.72 -56.66
N THR A 19 -37.47 11.55 -55.35
CA THR A 19 -36.84 12.54 -54.47
C THR A 19 -35.32 12.51 -54.67
N LYS A 20 -34.78 13.53 -55.34
CA LYS A 20 -33.33 13.81 -55.35
C LYS A 20 -32.86 14.04 -53.90
N GLN A 21 -32.14 13.08 -53.34
CA GLN A 21 -31.38 13.27 -52.10
C GLN A 21 -30.34 14.39 -52.34
N LYS A 22 -30.48 15.52 -51.66
CA LYS A 22 -29.45 16.58 -51.64
C LYS A 22 -28.11 15.95 -51.24
N PRO A 23 -27.00 16.24 -51.94
CA PRO A 23 -25.68 15.73 -51.55
C PRO A 23 -25.35 16.28 -50.16
N GLY A 24 -25.50 15.42 -49.14
CA GLY A 24 -25.17 15.76 -47.76
C GLY A 24 -23.71 16.14 -47.69
N ASN A 25 -23.42 17.25 -47.02
CA ASN A 25 -22.11 17.91 -47.01
C ASN A 25 -21.02 16.95 -46.48
N MET A 26 -20.35 16.24 -47.39
CA MET A 26 -19.41 15.15 -47.05
C MET A 26 -18.25 15.66 -46.20
N LYS A 27 -17.89 16.94 -46.36
CA LYS A 27 -16.93 17.65 -45.51
C LYS A 27 -17.40 17.76 -44.07
N LEU A 28 -18.69 18.04 -43.82
CA LEU A 28 -19.24 18.14 -42.46
C LEU A 28 -19.29 16.77 -41.78
N LYS A 29 -19.61 15.69 -42.53
CA LYS A 29 -19.55 14.31 -42.01
C LYS A 29 -18.12 13.88 -41.71
N PHE A 30 -17.15 14.27 -42.54
CA PHE A 30 -15.73 13.98 -42.32
C PHE A 30 -15.15 14.76 -41.13
N ILE A 31 -15.55 16.02 -40.96
CA ILE A 31 -15.20 16.85 -39.78
C ILE A 31 -15.83 16.25 -38.51
N MET A 32 -17.09 15.82 -38.56
CA MET A 32 -17.73 15.11 -37.43
C MET A 32 -17.02 13.79 -37.10
N LEU A 33 -16.59 13.02 -38.10
CA LEU A 33 -15.80 11.79 -37.91
C LEU A 33 -14.40 12.07 -37.34
N LEU A 34 -13.76 13.17 -37.72
CA LEU A 34 -12.48 13.63 -37.13
C LEU A 34 -12.64 14.05 -35.67
N ILE A 35 -13.74 14.74 -35.34
CA ILE A 35 -14.06 15.16 -33.97
C ILE A 35 -14.36 13.93 -33.10
N ILE A 36 -15.15 12.97 -33.60
CA ILE A 36 -15.46 11.70 -32.90
C ILE A 36 -14.21 10.81 -32.79
N GLY A 37 -13.31 10.82 -33.78
CA GLY A 37 -12.02 10.12 -33.71
C GLY A 37 -11.06 10.73 -32.69
N SER A 38 -11.13 12.05 -32.45
CA SER A 38 -10.28 12.73 -31.46
C SER A 38 -10.69 12.48 -30.01
N THR A 39 -11.94 12.12 -29.73
CA THR A 39 -12.40 11.77 -28.36
C THR A 39 -12.06 10.33 -27.96
N MET A 40 -11.68 9.48 -28.93
CA MET A 40 -11.28 8.08 -28.71
C MET A 40 -9.83 7.91 -28.23
N PHE A 41 -9.03 8.99 -28.20
CA PHE A 41 -7.72 9.02 -27.53
C PHE A 41 -7.83 9.55 -26.10
N SER A 42 -8.86 9.10 -25.36
CA SER A 42 -8.85 9.23 -23.91
C SER A 42 -7.99 8.09 -23.36
N ASN A 43 -6.66 8.20 -23.48
CA ASN A 43 -5.78 7.41 -22.62
C ASN A 43 -6.24 7.68 -21.19
N ALA A 44 -6.52 6.63 -20.41
CA ALA A 44 -6.79 6.74 -18.99
C ALA A 44 -5.60 7.48 -18.35
N GLN A 45 -5.73 8.80 -18.21
CA GLN A 45 -4.66 9.65 -17.74
C GLN A 45 -4.53 9.36 -16.25
N SER A 46 -3.50 8.61 -15.85
CA SER A 46 -3.15 8.49 -14.44
C SER A 46 -3.08 9.91 -13.86
N PRO A 47 -3.67 10.17 -12.67
CA PRO A 47 -3.67 11.52 -12.11
C PRO A 47 -2.25 12.07 -12.11
N ALA A 48 -2.04 13.23 -12.73
CA ALA A 48 -0.72 13.82 -12.83
C ALA A 48 -0.12 13.97 -11.42
N ARG A 49 1.08 13.40 -11.23
CA ARG A 49 1.76 13.44 -9.92
C ARG A 49 2.25 14.86 -9.64
N LYS A 50 1.85 15.41 -8.50
CA LYS A 50 2.26 16.77 -8.09
C LYS A 50 3.58 16.73 -7.34
N ASN A 51 4.47 17.69 -7.61
CA ASN A 51 5.74 17.81 -6.92
C ASN A 51 5.74 19.06 -6.04
N HIS A 52 6.03 18.88 -4.76
CA HIS A 52 6.18 19.94 -3.77
C HIS A 52 7.62 19.98 -3.27
N LEU A 53 8.14 21.19 -3.08
CA LEU A 53 9.46 21.46 -2.50
C LEU A 53 9.25 22.28 -1.21
N GLY A 54 10.06 22.01 -0.18
CA GLY A 54 9.91 22.67 1.10
C GLY A 54 8.96 21.88 2.01
N ALA A 55 7.89 22.51 2.49
CA ALA A 55 6.95 21.88 3.41
C ALA A 55 5.58 21.65 2.76
N TRP A 56 4.99 20.47 2.94
CA TRP A 56 3.65 20.17 2.42
C TRP A 56 2.92 19.11 3.24
N THR A 57 1.60 19.03 3.09
CA THR A 57 0.82 17.96 3.74
C THR A 57 0.91 16.65 2.95
N TYR A 58 1.11 15.53 3.64
CA TYR A 58 1.05 14.21 3.00
C TYR A 58 -0.38 13.71 2.80
N HIS A 59 -1.42 14.42 3.28
CA HIS A 59 -2.84 14.06 3.09
C HIS A 59 -3.36 14.38 1.69
N GLN A 60 -2.71 13.85 0.64
CA GLN A 60 -3.06 14.06 -0.77
C GLN A 60 -2.74 12.84 -1.61
N LYS A 61 -3.46 12.66 -2.73
CA LYS A 61 -3.18 11.57 -3.66
C LYS A 61 -2.13 11.96 -4.71
N ASN A 62 -1.24 11.02 -5.02
CA ASN A 62 -0.21 11.08 -6.07
C ASN A 62 0.67 12.33 -5.96
N VAL A 63 1.36 12.49 -4.83
CA VAL A 63 2.26 13.63 -4.60
C VAL A 63 3.66 13.20 -4.23
N ASN A 64 4.64 13.99 -4.63
CA ASN A 64 6.02 13.95 -4.14
C ASN A 64 6.25 15.20 -3.28
N ILE A 65 6.81 15.02 -2.10
CA ILE A 65 7.18 16.09 -1.17
C ILE A 65 8.68 15.98 -0.93
N ASN A 66 9.44 16.95 -1.40
CA ASN A 66 10.89 17.03 -1.22
C ASN A 66 11.18 18.05 -0.12
N GLY A 67 11.48 17.57 1.08
CA GLY A 67 11.64 18.39 2.29
C GLY A 67 10.82 17.83 3.45
N LEU A 68 9.91 18.64 3.98
CA LEU A 68 9.11 18.37 5.16
C LEU A 68 7.68 17.97 4.78
N SER A 69 7.26 16.75 5.10
CA SER A 69 5.84 16.35 5.02
C SER A 69 5.21 16.34 6.40
N VAL A 70 4.01 16.92 6.53
CA VAL A 70 3.32 17.08 7.82
C VAL A 70 1.89 16.59 7.78
N GLY A 71 1.40 16.06 8.89
CA GLY A 71 0.02 15.66 9.06
C GLY A 71 -0.26 15.17 10.47
N ALA A 72 -1.54 14.98 10.80
CA ALA A 72 -1.94 14.54 12.15
C ALA A 72 -1.65 13.05 12.38
N PHE A 73 -2.01 12.21 11.42
CA PHE A 73 -1.84 10.76 11.40
C PHE A 73 -1.68 10.30 9.96
N SER A 74 -1.21 9.08 9.72
CA SER A 74 -1.20 8.47 8.39
C SER A 74 -2.56 7.83 8.09
N GLU A 75 -3.06 8.00 6.87
CA GLU A 75 -4.29 7.31 6.46
C GLU A 75 -3.99 5.86 6.08
N GLN A 76 -4.73 4.92 6.66
CA GLN A 76 -4.68 3.53 6.24
C GLN A 76 -5.52 3.40 4.96
N GLY A 77 -4.85 3.27 3.82
CA GLY A 77 -5.51 3.26 2.52
C GLY A 77 -6.52 2.11 2.38
N ASP A 78 -7.71 2.42 1.86
CA ASP A 78 -8.63 1.41 1.35
C ASP A 78 -8.05 0.81 0.05
N ASP A 79 -8.11 -0.52 -0.07
CA ASP A 79 -7.29 -1.47 -0.85
C ASP A 79 -7.22 -1.26 -2.38
N ARG A 80 -7.69 -0.12 -2.89
CA ARG A 80 -7.74 0.16 -4.34
C ARG A 80 -7.18 1.52 -4.77
N THR A 81 -6.97 2.48 -3.87
CA THR A 81 -6.53 3.84 -4.27
C THR A 81 -5.59 4.51 -3.26
N GLY A 82 -4.71 3.73 -2.63
CA GLY A 82 -3.69 4.23 -1.70
C GLY A 82 -3.09 5.56 -2.15
N GLN A 83 -2.84 6.46 -1.19
CA GLN A 83 -2.54 7.86 -1.50
C GLN A 83 -1.32 8.02 -2.45
N ASN A 84 -0.40 7.06 -2.48
CA ASN A 84 0.77 7.06 -3.35
C ASN A 84 1.64 8.32 -3.14
N VAL A 85 1.88 8.63 -1.87
CA VAL A 85 2.63 9.80 -1.42
C VAL A 85 4.10 9.43 -1.27
N HIS A 86 5.00 10.19 -1.90
CA HIS A 86 6.43 10.03 -1.68
C HIS A 86 6.97 11.22 -0.88
N THR A 87 7.54 10.96 0.29
CA THR A 87 8.30 11.96 1.05
C THR A 87 9.78 11.69 0.86
N ASN A 88 10.53 12.64 0.31
CA ASN A 88 11.99 12.63 0.27
C ASN A 88 12.48 13.68 1.27
N GLY A 89 12.82 13.26 2.49
CA GLY A 89 13.18 14.16 3.58
C GLY A 89 12.59 13.72 4.93
N ILE A 90 11.89 14.61 5.62
CA ILE A 90 11.36 14.38 6.97
C ILE A 90 9.84 14.35 6.90
N LYS A 91 9.22 13.27 7.37
CA LYS A 91 7.79 13.17 7.66
C LYS A 91 7.56 13.39 9.15
N ILE A 92 6.60 14.23 9.50
CA ILE A 92 6.16 14.48 10.86
C ILE A 92 4.68 14.16 11.00
N GLU A 93 4.37 13.22 11.90
CA GLU A 93 3.03 12.93 12.39
C GLU A 93 2.84 13.59 13.76
N ALA A 94 1.95 14.59 13.81
CA ALA A 94 1.74 15.39 15.01
C ALA A 94 1.16 14.57 16.17
N LEU A 95 0.28 13.60 15.89
CA LEU A 95 -0.24 12.67 16.88
C LEU A 95 0.23 11.25 16.55
N GLY A 96 -0.04 10.80 15.32
CA GLY A 96 0.15 9.41 14.92
C GLY A 96 -0.81 8.46 15.65
N LEU A 97 -1.14 7.34 15.02
CA LEU A 97 -2.05 6.34 15.60
C LEU A 97 -1.31 5.28 16.44
N GLY A 98 0.00 5.44 16.64
CA GLY A 98 0.83 4.52 17.42
C GLY A 98 0.40 4.36 18.88
N ILE A 99 -0.24 5.39 19.46
CA ILE A 99 -0.82 5.32 20.81
C ILE A 99 -1.95 4.27 20.92
N LEU A 100 -2.61 3.94 19.81
CA LEU A 100 -3.71 2.97 19.79
C LEU A 100 -3.20 1.54 19.62
N LEU A 101 -1.91 1.34 19.30
CA LEU A 101 -1.33 0.02 19.04
C LEU A 101 -1.54 -0.98 20.21
N PRO A 102 -1.38 -0.60 21.49
CA PRO A 102 -1.64 -1.50 22.62
C PRO A 102 -3.11 -1.89 22.79
N LEU A 103 -4.04 -1.18 22.14
CA LEU A 103 -5.48 -1.41 22.23
C LEU A 103 -6.01 -2.28 21.08
N ILE A 104 -5.18 -2.62 20.09
CA ILE A 104 -5.59 -3.46 18.98
C ILE A 104 -5.79 -4.89 19.51
N PRO A 105 -7.01 -5.47 19.39
CA PRO A 105 -7.35 -6.75 20.00
C PRO A 105 -6.72 -7.95 19.28
N THR A 106 -6.34 -7.76 18.02
CA THR A 106 -5.83 -8.82 17.14
C THR A 106 -4.46 -8.41 16.62
N ASP A 107 -3.52 -9.36 16.62
CA ASP A 107 -2.22 -9.18 15.99
C ASP A 107 -2.38 -8.82 14.49
N PRO A 108 -1.88 -7.65 14.04
CA PRO A 108 -2.01 -7.21 12.66
C PRO A 108 -0.98 -7.87 11.72
N ILE A 109 -0.13 -8.76 12.23
CA ILE A 109 0.85 -9.52 11.46
C ILE A 109 0.20 -10.77 10.85
N PRO A 110 0.37 -11.02 9.52
CA PRO A 110 -0.11 -12.19 8.84
C PRO A 110 0.33 -13.48 9.51
N THR A 111 -0.53 -14.48 9.47
CA THR A 111 -0.22 -15.79 10.06
C THR A 111 0.36 -16.73 9.03
N THR A 112 0.06 -16.52 7.75
CA THR A 112 0.47 -17.40 6.65
C THR A 112 1.34 -16.71 5.60
N GLU A 113 2.17 -17.50 4.92
CA GLU A 113 3.01 -17.00 3.82
C GLU A 113 2.17 -16.48 2.64
N LYS A 114 0.99 -17.05 2.44
CA LYS A 114 0.06 -16.63 1.38
C LYS A 114 -0.47 -15.22 1.65
N GLU A 115 -0.94 -14.95 2.88
CA GLU A 115 -1.39 -13.63 3.31
C GLU A 115 -0.27 -12.60 3.22
N PHE A 116 0.91 -12.94 3.73
CA PHE A 116 2.08 -12.08 3.66
C PHE A 116 2.44 -11.73 2.20
N ARG A 117 2.49 -12.72 1.31
CA ARG A 117 2.79 -12.48 -0.12
C ARG A 117 1.71 -11.65 -0.81
N ALA A 118 0.44 -11.88 -0.50
CA ALA A 118 -0.65 -11.08 -1.03
C ALA A 118 -0.51 -9.61 -0.59
N LEU A 119 -0.32 -9.37 0.71
CA LEU A 119 -0.12 -8.03 1.28
C LEU A 119 1.09 -7.32 0.68
N MET A 120 2.22 -8.01 0.55
CA MET A 120 3.46 -7.46 -0.01
C MET A 120 3.43 -7.27 -1.53
N SER A 121 2.43 -7.83 -2.23
CA SER A 121 2.25 -7.62 -3.68
C SER A 121 1.55 -6.31 -4.01
N HIS A 122 0.85 -5.71 -3.04
CA HIS A 122 0.10 -4.47 -3.23
C HIS A 122 1.01 -3.25 -3.11
N PRO A 123 0.79 -2.19 -3.92
CA PRO A 123 1.59 -0.97 -3.86
C PRO A 123 1.40 -0.27 -2.53
N VAL A 124 2.44 0.44 -2.09
CA VAL A 124 2.37 1.15 -0.82
C VAL A 124 1.62 2.46 -0.89
N SER A 125 0.86 2.81 0.16
CA SER A 125 0.16 4.10 0.23
C SER A 125 1.13 5.26 0.40
N GLU A 126 2.22 5.04 1.14
CA GLU A 126 3.24 6.06 1.38
C GLU A 126 4.65 5.47 1.26
N GLN A 127 5.55 6.20 0.61
CA GLN A 127 6.98 5.92 0.58
C GLN A 127 7.73 7.08 1.23
N ILE A 128 8.51 6.79 2.25
CA ILE A 128 9.31 7.77 2.97
C ILE A 128 10.78 7.43 2.76
N ASN A 129 11.51 8.28 2.06
CA ASN A 129 12.95 8.19 1.88
C ASN A 129 13.59 9.26 2.78
N GLY A 130 13.98 8.86 4.00
CA GLY A 130 14.53 9.76 5.02
C GLY A 130 14.04 9.44 6.44
N LEU A 131 13.49 10.44 7.14
CA LEU A 131 13.06 10.33 8.54
C LEU A 131 11.53 10.30 8.63
N ASN A 132 10.98 9.32 9.33
CA ASN A 132 9.57 9.27 9.73
C ASN A 132 9.47 9.49 11.25
N LEU A 133 9.01 10.66 11.67
CA LEU A 133 8.93 11.05 13.07
C LEU A 133 7.46 11.19 13.48
N SER A 134 7.08 10.53 14.57
CA SER A 134 5.71 10.60 15.08
C SER A 134 5.66 10.80 16.58
N ALA A 135 4.84 11.75 17.04
CA ALA A 135 4.74 12.08 18.46
C ALA A 135 4.30 10.90 19.33
N SER A 136 3.35 10.07 18.88
CA SER A 136 2.98 8.83 19.56
C SER A 136 3.40 7.56 18.83
N GLY A 137 3.82 7.68 17.59
CA GLY A 137 4.17 6.55 16.74
C GLY A 137 3.19 6.36 15.57
N THR A 138 3.61 5.54 14.62
CA THR A 138 3.06 5.54 13.28
C THR A 138 2.30 4.26 13.05
N VAL A 139 1.06 4.36 12.57
CA VAL A 139 0.37 3.21 11.96
C VAL A 139 0.14 3.57 10.51
N CYS A 140 0.88 2.94 9.60
CA CYS A 140 0.72 3.22 8.17
C CYS A 140 0.98 2.03 7.27
N ASP A 141 0.27 2.09 6.16
CA ASP A 141 0.51 1.25 5.01
C ASP A 141 1.66 1.87 4.17
N CYS A 142 2.87 1.77 4.68
CA CYS A 142 4.01 2.57 4.21
C CYS A 142 5.32 1.80 4.09
N LEU A 143 6.20 2.30 3.23
CA LEU A 143 7.60 1.89 3.10
C LEU A 143 8.51 3.03 3.59
N THR A 144 9.30 2.79 4.64
CA THR A 144 10.34 3.73 5.08
C THR A 144 11.72 3.23 4.69
N ASN A 145 12.40 3.96 3.81
CA ASN A 145 13.83 3.79 3.53
C ASN A 145 14.59 4.84 4.34
N GLY A 146 15.08 4.45 5.53
CA GLY A 146 15.74 5.37 6.47
C GLY A 146 15.39 5.07 7.92
N ILE A 147 15.03 6.10 8.69
CA ILE A 147 14.76 5.99 10.13
C ILE A 147 13.27 6.25 10.38
N SER A 148 12.64 5.38 11.13
CA SER A 148 11.29 5.55 11.67
C SER A 148 11.39 5.64 13.19
N ALA A 149 10.87 6.70 13.78
CA ALA A 149 10.90 6.91 15.22
C ALA A 149 9.52 7.37 15.72
N GLY A 150 9.00 6.67 16.73
CA GLY A 150 7.71 6.95 17.35
C GLY A 150 7.79 6.80 18.85
N PHE A 151 7.08 7.63 19.62
CA PHE A 151 7.19 7.52 21.09
C PHE A 151 6.60 6.22 21.63
N ILE A 152 5.32 5.90 21.35
CA ILE A 152 4.67 4.69 21.87
C ILE A 152 4.97 3.50 20.96
N GLY A 153 4.30 3.39 19.81
CA GLY A 153 4.33 2.18 19.00
C GLY A 153 4.29 2.44 17.51
N GLN A 154 4.87 1.55 16.72
CA GLN A 154 4.84 1.64 15.26
C GLN A 154 4.23 0.37 14.66
N PHE A 155 3.35 0.52 13.67
CA PHE A 155 2.93 -0.54 12.78
C PHE A 155 3.11 -0.08 11.34
N THR A 156 4.03 -0.72 10.62
CA THR A 156 4.40 -0.34 9.26
C THR A 156 4.39 -1.55 8.34
N ARG A 157 4.21 -1.33 7.03
CA ARG A 157 4.37 -2.45 6.09
C ARG A 157 5.83 -2.80 5.92
N GLN A 158 6.68 -1.84 5.58
CA GLN A 158 8.09 -2.14 5.40
C GLN A 158 9.01 -1.03 5.91
N VAL A 159 10.09 -1.43 6.57
CA VAL A 159 11.20 -0.53 6.91
C VAL A 159 12.49 -1.13 6.38
N ASN A 160 13.22 -0.34 5.60
CA ASN A 160 14.59 -0.59 5.17
C ASN A 160 15.49 0.42 5.90
N GLY A 161 15.95 0.06 7.10
CA GLY A 161 16.74 0.93 7.95
C GLY A 161 16.49 0.68 9.44
N ILE A 162 16.16 1.73 10.19
CA ILE A 162 16.03 1.67 11.66
C ILE A 162 14.61 2.03 12.08
N SER A 163 13.97 1.20 12.92
CA SER A 163 12.74 1.57 13.64
C SER A 163 13.01 1.69 15.13
N VAL A 164 12.59 2.79 15.76
CA VAL A 164 12.76 3.04 17.20
C VAL A 164 11.45 3.43 17.84
N SER A 165 11.10 2.78 18.95
CA SER A 165 9.97 3.19 19.79
C SER A 165 10.15 2.83 21.26
N LEU A 166 9.33 3.41 22.15
CA LEU A 166 9.35 3.04 23.56
C LEU A 166 8.66 1.69 23.78
N PHE A 167 7.45 1.53 23.26
CA PHE A 167 6.63 0.34 23.48
C PHE A 167 6.97 -0.78 22.51
N GLY A 168 6.71 -0.59 21.21
CA GLY A 168 7.06 -1.62 20.25
C GLY A 168 7.01 -1.26 18.78
N ASN A 169 7.72 -2.03 17.97
CA ASN A 169 7.74 -1.89 16.52
C ASN A 169 7.21 -3.16 15.85
N LEU A 170 6.12 -3.02 15.11
CA LEU A 170 5.51 -4.05 14.30
C LEU A 170 5.78 -3.72 12.83
N ALA A 171 6.29 -4.69 12.08
CA ALA A 171 6.51 -4.53 10.64
C ALA A 171 6.14 -5.79 9.87
N GLN A 172 5.51 -5.65 8.71
CA GLN A 172 5.33 -6.81 7.83
C GLN A 172 6.70 -7.29 7.34
N LYS A 173 7.54 -6.37 6.90
CA LYS A 173 8.90 -6.66 6.50
C LYS A 173 9.87 -5.65 7.09
N HIS A 174 10.91 -6.14 7.77
CA HIS A 174 11.95 -5.27 8.31
C HIS A 174 13.33 -5.68 7.76
N ASN A 175 14.05 -4.76 7.13
CA ASN A 175 15.42 -4.97 6.71
C ASN A 175 16.30 -3.94 7.42
N GLY A 176 16.99 -4.35 8.49
CA GLY A 176 17.81 -3.45 9.32
C GLY A 176 17.61 -3.69 10.81
N VAL A 177 17.47 -2.62 11.60
CA VAL A 177 17.46 -2.67 13.07
C VAL A 177 16.11 -2.23 13.64
N GLN A 178 15.47 -3.07 14.46
CA GLN A 178 14.33 -2.70 15.29
C GLN A 178 14.76 -2.54 16.74
N LEU A 179 14.49 -1.38 17.33
CA LEU A 179 14.80 -1.04 18.72
C LEU A 179 13.50 -0.66 19.45
N ALA A 180 13.15 -1.40 20.50
CA ALA A 180 12.04 -1.08 21.39
C ALA A 180 12.45 -1.27 22.85
N LEU A 181 11.74 -0.68 23.82
CA LEU A 181 11.90 -1.15 25.20
C LEU A 181 11.11 -2.43 25.42
N PHE A 182 9.85 -2.54 24.98
CA PHE A 182 9.06 -3.74 25.28
C PHE A 182 9.18 -4.80 24.20
N PHE A 183 8.64 -4.58 23.00
CA PHE A 183 8.66 -5.64 21.99
C PHE A 183 8.89 -5.19 20.55
N ASN A 184 9.56 -6.03 19.78
CA ASN A 184 9.55 -5.93 18.32
C ASN A 184 8.89 -7.16 17.75
N GLU A 185 8.13 -6.96 16.68
CA GLU A 185 7.52 -8.05 15.95
C GLU A 185 7.61 -7.82 14.45
N SER A 186 7.88 -8.88 13.71
CA SER A 186 7.83 -8.82 12.26
C SER A 186 7.45 -10.13 11.60
N TYR A 187 6.69 -10.07 10.51
CA TYR A 187 6.50 -11.28 9.71
C TYR A 187 7.84 -11.75 9.15
N ALA A 188 8.56 -10.88 8.44
CA ALA A 188 9.87 -11.19 7.91
C ALA A 188 10.90 -10.13 8.32
N ILE A 189 11.98 -10.55 8.97
CA ILE A 189 13.11 -9.67 9.27
C ILE A 189 14.43 -10.20 8.72
N ASN A 190 15.17 -9.31 8.05
CA ASN A 190 16.58 -9.48 7.72
C ASN A 190 17.39 -8.43 8.50
N GLY A 191 17.95 -8.79 9.64
CA GLY A 191 18.71 -7.86 10.50
C GLY A 191 18.56 -8.13 11.99
N PHE A 192 18.37 -7.08 12.78
CA PHE A 192 18.45 -7.10 14.23
C PHE A 192 17.11 -6.70 14.87
N GLN A 193 16.61 -7.49 15.81
CA GLN A 193 15.53 -7.09 16.71
C GLN A 193 16.09 -7.01 18.14
N ILE A 194 16.00 -5.83 18.74
CA ILE A 194 16.51 -5.59 20.09
C ILE A 194 15.38 -4.95 20.90
N ALA A 195 14.90 -5.69 21.89
CA ALA A 195 13.87 -5.24 22.81
C ALA A 195 14.18 -5.77 24.21
N LEU A 196 13.89 -5.00 25.27
CA LEU A 196 14.12 -5.50 26.63
C LEU A 196 13.22 -6.69 26.93
N SER A 197 11.90 -6.59 26.70
CA SER A 197 10.99 -7.70 27.03
C SER A 197 11.08 -8.83 26.01
N GLY A 198 10.80 -8.59 24.73
CA GLY A 198 10.94 -9.68 23.78
C GLY A 198 10.77 -9.36 22.31
N ASN A 199 11.21 -10.29 21.47
CA ASN A 199 11.10 -10.18 20.02
C ASN A 199 10.36 -11.39 19.45
N SER A 200 9.47 -11.13 18.49
CA SER A 200 8.72 -12.14 17.74
C SER A 200 9.01 -12.01 16.24
N GLY A 201 9.02 -13.13 15.52
CA GLY A 201 8.88 -13.04 14.08
C GLY A 201 8.67 -14.36 13.36
N LYS A 202 7.89 -14.33 12.27
CA LYS A 202 7.58 -15.55 11.50
C LYS A 202 8.80 -16.08 10.75
N ARG A 203 9.57 -15.18 10.12
CA ARG A 203 10.82 -15.48 9.42
C ARG A 203 11.90 -14.52 9.88
N VAL A 204 12.85 -15.03 10.63
CA VAL A 204 13.96 -14.25 11.18
C VAL A 204 15.25 -14.67 10.50
N ARG A 205 15.92 -13.71 9.87
CA ARG A 205 17.25 -13.84 9.27
C ARG A 205 18.18 -12.83 9.93
N GLY A 206 18.78 -13.21 11.06
CA GLY A 206 19.67 -12.33 11.81
C GLY A 206 19.66 -12.56 13.32
N LEU A 207 19.63 -11.49 14.11
CA LEU A 207 19.84 -11.56 15.56
C LEU A 207 18.63 -10.99 16.32
N GLN A 208 18.13 -11.73 17.30
CA GLN A 208 17.16 -11.25 18.28
C GLN A 208 17.82 -11.13 19.66
N ILE A 209 17.65 -10.00 20.34
CA ILE A 209 18.13 -9.76 21.70
C ILE A 209 16.96 -9.24 22.54
N GLY A 210 16.64 -9.96 23.62
CA GLY A 210 15.59 -9.59 24.57
C GLY A 210 15.34 -10.70 25.58
N LEU A 211 14.60 -10.44 26.66
CA LEU A 211 14.35 -11.48 27.68
C LEU A 211 13.66 -12.71 27.07
N PHE A 212 12.72 -12.50 26.15
CA PHE A 212 11.99 -13.56 25.45
C PHE A 212 12.13 -13.38 23.93
N ASN A 213 12.65 -14.39 23.23
CA ASN A 213 12.70 -14.36 21.76
C ASN A 213 11.93 -15.54 21.19
N GLU A 214 11.12 -15.29 20.17
CA GLU A 214 10.35 -16.30 19.47
C GLU A 214 10.46 -16.13 17.95
N SER A 215 10.57 -17.24 17.25
CA SER A 215 10.50 -17.25 15.79
C SER A 215 10.00 -18.57 15.23
N ASP A 216 9.20 -18.53 14.17
CA ASP A 216 8.70 -19.74 13.49
C ASP A 216 9.67 -20.27 12.43
N ASP A 217 10.61 -19.45 11.97
CA ASP A 217 11.69 -19.84 11.06
C ASP A 217 12.92 -18.94 11.30
N LEU A 218 13.85 -19.44 12.12
CA LEU A 218 15.12 -18.79 12.39
C LEU A 218 16.23 -19.25 11.43
N LYS A 219 16.93 -18.27 10.85
CA LYS A 219 18.31 -18.40 10.35
C LYS A 219 19.17 -17.31 10.99
N GLY A 220 19.75 -17.59 12.15
CA GLY A 220 20.52 -16.65 12.93
C GLY A 220 20.63 -17.04 14.41
N VAL A 221 20.67 -16.04 15.29
CA VAL A 221 20.92 -16.18 16.74
C VAL A 221 19.83 -15.47 17.54
N GLN A 222 19.49 -16.00 18.71
CA GLN A 222 18.62 -15.39 19.70
C GLN A 222 19.36 -15.36 21.04
N LEU A 223 19.34 -14.22 21.73
CA LEU A 223 19.96 -14.01 23.04
C LEU A 223 18.91 -13.49 24.02
N GLY A 224 18.68 -14.23 25.10
CA GLY A 224 17.57 -13.94 26.01
C GLY A 224 17.40 -14.97 27.12
N LEU A 225 16.67 -14.63 28.18
CA LEU A 225 16.33 -15.57 29.25
C LEU A 225 15.64 -16.82 28.70
N TRP A 226 14.80 -16.65 27.68
CA TRP A 226 14.15 -17.76 26.99
C TRP A 226 14.04 -17.51 25.49
N ASN A 227 14.46 -18.48 24.69
CA ASN A 227 14.51 -18.36 23.23
C ASN A 227 13.84 -19.58 22.59
N LYS A 228 12.84 -19.36 21.73
CA LYS A 228 12.12 -20.37 20.98
C LYS A 228 12.32 -20.18 19.48
N ASN A 229 12.65 -21.25 18.80
CA ASN A 229 12.60 -21.33 17.35
C ASN A 229 11.90 -22.60 16.87
N GLN A 230 11.87 -22.83 15.55
CA GLN A 230 11.21 -23.96 14.93
C GLN A 230 11.77 -25.34 15.29
N LYS A 231 12.98 -25.40 15.87
CA LYS A 231 13.63 -26.65 16.26
C LYS A 231 13.64 -26.88 17.77
N ARG A 232 13.79 -25.81 18.57
CA ARG A 232 14.10 -25.94 20.01
C ARG A 232 13.75 -24.70 20.81
N LYS A 233 13.63 -24.91 22.13
CA LYS A 233 13.49 -23.88 23.17
C LYS A 233 14.72 -23.95 24.08
N MET A 234 15.45 -22.86 24.24
CA MET A 234 16.72 -22.81 24.98
C MET A 234 16.82 -21.51 25.80
N PRO A 235 17.31 -21.55 27.04
CA PRO A 235 17.65 -20.35 27.79
C PRO A 235 18.98 -19.75 27.31
N LEU A 236 19.18 -18.46 27.60
CA LEU A 236 20.37 -17.62 27.34
C LEU A 236 20.74 -17.44 25.86
N ILE A 237 20.93 -18.52 25.11
CA ILE A 237 21.33 -18.51 23.70
C ILE A 237 20.61 -19.59 22.90
N ASN A 238 20.12 -19.23 21.72
CA ASN A 238 19.61 -20.16 20.71
C ASN A 238 20.09 -19.73 19.32
N TRP A 239 20.13 -20.67 18.38
CA TRP A 239 20.57 -20.41 17.01
C TRP A 239 19.96 -21.42 16.05
N ASN A 240 19.93 -21.08 14.77
CA ASN A 240 19.76 -22.05 13.69
C ASN A 240 20.36 -21.44 12.43
N PHE A 241 21.17 -22.16 11.67
CA PHE A 241 21.73 -21.68 10.41
C PHE A 241 21.36 -22.56 9.20
N LYS A 242 20.67 -23.68 9.46
CA LYS A 242 20.24 -24.63 8.45
C LYS A 242 18.83 -24.26 7.98
N GLY A 243 18.72 -23.96 6.70
CA GLY A 243 17.46 -23.84 5.97
C GLY A 243 16.89 -25.19 5.59
#